data_AF-A0A3D3M3K7-F1
#
_entry.id   AF-A0A3D3M3K7-F1
#
_cell.length_a   1.000
_cell.length_b   1.000
_cell.length_c   1.000
_cell.angle_alpha   90.00
_cell.angle_beta   90.00
_cell.angle_gamma   90.00
#
_symmetry.space_group_name_H-M   'P 1'
#
loop_
_entity.id
_entity.type
_entity.pdbx_description
1 polymer ?
#
loop_
_entity_poly.entity_id
_entity_poly.type
_entity_poly.pdbx_seq_one_letter_code
_entity_poly.pdbx_strand_id
1 'polypeptide(L)'
;MHRLVPLALALLLTATSQAAEPWHLAHEEAGIQVYLSDVPGSKYQSFRGVTTIKADVRTLGDLQENLRVACKWLYACADMRLLEVEGADTWVYLTTALPWPAGTRDMVLKVHTERSDDGTLTRELSA
;
A
#
# COMPACT_ATOMS: atom_id res chain seq x y z
N MET A 1 -28.12 -59.40 12.96
CA MET A 1 -28.14 -58.64 11.69
C MET A 1 -29.26 -57.63 11.78
N HIS A 2 -28.98 -56.32 11.92
CA HIS A 2 -29.74 -55.22 11.31
C HIS A 2 -28.86 -53.97 11.41
N ARG A 3 -28.67 -53.30 10.28
CA ARG A 3 -27.58 -52.37 9.99
C ARG A 3 -27.89 -50.97 10.53
N LEU A 4 -26.87 -50.35 11.12
CA LEU A 4 -26.73 -48.92 11.33
C LEU A 4 -26.83 -48.20 9.97
N VAL A 5 -27.66 -47.16 9.87
CA VAL A 5 -27.64 -46.19 8.76
C VAL A 5 -27.44 -44.81 9.37
N PRO A 6 -26.25 -44.19 9.26
CA PRO A 6 -26.06 -42.83 9.73
C PRO A 6 -26.59 -41.85 8.68
N LEU A 7 -27.53 -41.00 9.08
CA LEU A 7 -27.97 -39.84 8.32
C LEU A 7 -26.91 -38.74 8.47
N ALA A 8 -25.78 -38.90 7.78
CA ALA A 8 -24.80 -37.84 7.60
C ALA A 8 -25.29 -36.93 6.46
N LEU A 9 -26.15 -35.97 6.82
CA LEU A 9 -26.59 -34.90 5.94
C LEU A 9 -25.38 -34.01 5.63
N ALA A 10 -24.71 -34.33 4.52
CA ALA A 10 -23.61 -33.57 3.96
C ALA A 10 -24.10 -32.19 3.51
N LEU A 11 -24.02 -31.22 4.42
CA LEU A 11 -24.13 -29.80 4.12
C LEU A 11 -22.81 -29.38 3.43
N LEU A 12 -22.69 -29.70 2.14
CA LEU A 12 -21.68 -29.14 1.24
C LEU A 12 -22.02 -27.66 1.02
N LEU A 13 -21.72 -26.82 2.01
CA LEU A 13 -21.44 -25.42 1.75
C LEU A 13 -20.10 -25.38 1.03
N THR A 14 -20.13 -25.43 -0.30
CA THR A 14 -19.02 -24.94 -1.10
C THR A 14 -18.94 -23.44 -0.85
N ALA A 15 -18.18 -23.06 0.17
CA ALA A 15 -17.66 -21.72 0.28
C ALA A 15 -16.88 -21.45 -1.01
N THR A 16 -17.46 -20.67 -1.91
CA THR A 16 -16.71 -20.04 -2.98
C THR A 16 -15.67 -19.17 -2.29
N SER A 17 -14.46 -19.70 -2.13
CA SER A 17 -13.31 -18.88 -1.77
C SER A 17 -13.21 -17.86 -2.88
N GLN A 18 -13.61 -16.62 -2.57
CA GLN A 18 -13.31 -15.47 -3.41
C GLN A 18 -11.79 -15.27 -3.31
N ALA A 19 -11.04 -16.12 -4.02
CA ALA A 19 -9.61 -15.93 -4.16
C ALA A 19 -9.43 -14.54 -4.78
N ALA A 20 -8.64 -13.69 -4.12
CA ALA A 20 -8.24 -12.42 -4.72
C ALA A 20 -7.66 -12.73 -6.10
N GLU A 21 -8.16 -12.05 -7.14
CA GLU A 21 -7.58 -12.22 -8.47
C GLU A 21 -6.06 -11.95 -8.40
N PRO A 22 -5.23 -12.74 -9.09
CA PRO A 22 -3.80 -12.50 -9.10
C PRO A 22 -3.49 -11.10 -9.62
N TRP A 23 -2.44 -10.47 -9.08
CA TRP A 23 -1.92 -9.20 -9.58
C TRP A 23 -1.80 -9.21 -11.10
N HIS A 24 -2.44 -8.25 -11.78
CA HIS A 24 -2.36 -8.10 -13.23
C HIS A 24 -1.77 -6.73 -13.61
N LEU A 25 -1.03 -6.66 -14.71
CA LEU A 25 -0.48 -5.41 -15.23
C LEU A 25 -1.61 -4.54 -15.79
N ALA A 26 -1.81 -3.35 -15.21
CA ALA A 26 -2.85 -2.41 -15.61
C ALA A 26 -2.32 -1.23 -16.42
N HIS A 27 -1.06 -0.82 -16.18
CA HIS A 27 -0.40 0.25 -16.93
C HIS A 27 1.10 0.00 -17.02
N GLU A 28 1.70 0.35 -18.16
CA GLU A 28 3.15 0.39 -18.32
C GLU A 28 3.54 1.58 -19.20
N GLU A 29 4.30 2.51 -18.65
CA GLU A 29 4.75 3.71 -19.36
C GLU A 29 6.03 4.25 -18.74
N ALA A 30 6.97 4.74 -19.58
CA ALA A 30 8.23 5.33 -19.13
C ALA A 30 9.04 4.46 -18.15
N GLY A 31 8.95 3.13 -18.26
CA GLY A 31 9.63 2.20 -17.35
C GLY A 31 8.98 2.06 -15.97
N ILE A 32 7.73 2.50 -15.81
CA ILE A 32 6.92 2.34 -14.61
C ILE A 32 5.80 1.34 -14.92
N GLN A 33 5.72 0.28 -14.13
CA GLN A 33 4.68 -0.73 -14.21
C GLN A 33 3.70 -0.57 -13.03
N VAL A 34 2.40 -0.57 -13.32
CA VAL A 34 1.35 -0.52 -12.30
C VAL A 34 0.55 -1.81 -12.39
N TYR A 35 0.56 -2.58 -11.30
CA TYR A 35 -0.24 -3.78 -11.14
C TYR A 35 -1.45 -3.48 -10.27
N LEU A 36 -2.59 -4.12 -10.57
CA LEU A 36 -3.80 -4.05 -9.76
C LEU A 36 -4.20 -5.45 -9.28
N SER A 37 -4.86 -5.50 -8.13
CA SER A 37 -5.45 -6.72 -7.57
C SER A 37 -6.74 -6.35 -6.84
N ASP A 38 -7.75 -7.20 -6.96
CA ASP A 38 -8.99 -7.04 -6.21
C ASP A 38 -8.78 -7.34 -4.72
N VAL A 39 -9.53 -6.63 -3.87
CA VAL A 39 -9.54 -6.82 -2.42
C VAL A 39 -10.93 -7.27 -1.99
N PRO A 40 -11.08 -8.49 -1.43
CA PRO A 40 -12.39 -8.99 -0.99
C PRO A 40 -13.10 -8.01 -0.05
N GLY A 41 -14.34 -7.65 -0.38
CA GLY A 41 -15.16 -6.73 0.41
C GLY A 41 -14.85 -5.24 0.25
N SER A 42 -13.87 -4.88 -0.58
CA SER A 42 -13.52 -3.48 -0.87
C SER A 42 -14.13 -3.02 -2.20
N LYS A 43 -14.54 -1.74 -2.26
CA LYS A 43 -14.86 -1.07 -3.53
C LYS A 43 -13.61 -0.56 -4.27
N TYR A 44 -12.46 -0.63 -3.61
CA TYR A 44 -11.17 -0.18 -4.12
C TYR A 44 -10.24 -1.37 -4.34
N GLN A 45 -9.44 -1.30 -5.40
CA GLN A 45 -8.39 -2.28 -5.70
C GLN A 45 -7.09 -1.92 -4.96
N SER A 46 -6.27 -2.92 -4.71
CA SER A 46 -4.87 -2.73 -4.35
C SER A 46 -4.07 -2.39 -5.59
N PHE A 47 -3.06 -1.53 -5.46
CA PHE A 47 -2.13 -1.20 -6.53
C PHE A 47 -0.69 -1.47 -6.11
N ARG A 48 0.18 -1.82 -7.07
CA ARG A 48 1.62 -1.99 -6.89
C ARG A 48 2.37 -1.34 -8.04
N GLY A 49 3.12 -0.28 -7.74
CA GLY A 49 4.03 0.36 -8.67
C GLY A 49 5.42 -0.27 -8.63
N VAL A 50 6.02 -0.56 -9.78
CA VAL A 50 7.38 -1.09 -9.90
C VAL A 50 8.15 -0.27 -10.93
N THR A 51 9.36 0.17 -10.59
CA THR A 51 10.25 0.86 -11.51
C THR A 51 11.71 0.72 -11.06
N THR A 52 12.64 1.05 -11.94
CA THR A 52 14.08 1.08 -11.66
C THR A 52 14.56 2.52 -11.68
N ILE A 53 15.07 2.99 -10.55
CA ILE A 53 15.62 4.34 -10.41
C ILE A 53 17.14 4.26 -10.37
N LYS A 54 17.82 5.10 -11.16
CA LYS A 54 19.28 5.20 -11.18
C LYS A 54 19.79 6.03 -9.98
N ALA A 55 19.59 5.51 -8.77
CA ALA A 55 20.06 6.08 -7.51
C ALA A 55 20.26 4.96 -6.48
N ASP A 56 21.05 5.22 -5.44
CA ASP A 56 21.12 4.30 -4.30
C ASP A 56 19.93 4.46 -3.35
N VAL A 57 19.61 3.41 -2.59
CA VAL A 57 18.44 3.35 -1.69
C VAL A 57 18.51 4.44 -0.61
N ARG A 58 19.71 4.81 -0.13
CA ARG A 58 19.87 5.87 0.87
C ARG A 58 19.48 7.23 0.27
N THR A 59 19.94 7.55 -0.94
CA THR A 59 19.54 8.79 -1.64
C THR A 59 18.02 8.90 -1.80
N LEU A 60 17.34 7.78 -2.12
CA LEU A 60 15.87 7.77 -2.22
C LEU A 60 15.18 7.93 -0.87
N GLY A 61 15.72 7.32 0.19
CA GLY A 61 15.24 7.51 1.56
C GLY A 61 15.37 8.96 2.01
N ASP A 62 16.54 9.58 1.82
CA ASP A 62 16.81 10.97 2.19
C ASP A 62 15.88 11.96 1.47
N LEU A 63 15.56 11.69 0.19
CA LEU A 63 14.58 12.49 -0.57
C LEU A 63 13.17 12.39 0.02
N GLN A 64 12.77 11.19 0.46
CA GLN A 64 11.44 10.96 1.04
C GLN A 64 11.28 11.59 2.43
N GLU A 65 12.32 11.61 3.25
CA GLU A 65 12.28 12.17 4.61
C GLU A 65 12.49 13.69 4.65
N ASN A 66 12.94 14.31 3.56
CA ASN A 66 13.20 15.74 3.53
C ASN A 66 11.90 16.55 3.33
N LEU A 67 11.22 16.82 4.44
CA LEU A 67 9.96 17.57 4.48
C LEU A 67 10.04 18.97 3.85
N ARG A 68 11.22 19.58 3.76
CA ARG A 68 11.39 20.89 3.09
C ARG A 68 11.18 20.81 1.58
N VAL A 69 11.32 19.63 0.98
CA VAL A 69 11.18 19.41 -0.47
C VAL A 69 10.17 18.33 -0.82
N ALA A 70 9.61 17.61 0.16
CA ALA A 70 8.65 16.53 -0.05
C ALA A 70 7.49 16.96 -0.96
N CYS A 71 6.80 18.07 -0.65
CA CYS A 71 5.71 18.56 -1.49
C CYS A 71 6.13 19.11 -2.86
N LYS A 72 7.43 19.29 -3.15
CA LYS A 72 7.88 19.73 -4.49
C LYS A 72 7.81 18.60 -5.51
N TRP A 73 7.85 17.36 -5.08
CA TRP A 73 7.89 16.20 -5.96
C TRP A 73 6.73 15.22 -5.70
N LEU A 74 6.22 15.15 -4.47
CA LEU A 74 5.10 14.28 -4.13
C LEU A 74 3.82 14.81 -4.80
N TYR A 75 3.21 13.97 -5.63
CA TYR A 75 1.99 14.32 -6.36
C TYR A 75 0.88 14.78 -5.40
N ALA A 76 0.20 15.86 -5.76
CA ALA A 76 -0.91 16.45 -5.02
C ALA A 76 -0.60 16.88 -3.57
N CYS A 77 0.66 16.91 -3.13
CA CYS A 77 1.02 17.38 -1.78
C CYS A 77 0.78 18.88 -1.66
N ALA A 78 -0.14 19.27 -0.78
CA ALA A 78 -0.46 20.67 -0.50
C ALA A 78 0.29 21.19 0.74
N ASP A 79 0.37 20.36 1.78
CA ASP A 79 1.14 20.65 3.01
C ASP A 79 1.63 19.35 3.63
N MET A 80 2.81 19.37 4.25
CA MET A 80 3.36 18.23 4.96
C MET A 80 4.21 18.71 6.14
N ARG A 81 3.92 18.20 7.34
CA ARG A 81 4.60 18.59 8.58
C ARG A 81 4.97 17.39 9.43
N LEU A 82 6.14 17.46 10.06
CA LEU A 82 6.55 16.49 11.06
C LEU A 82 5.67 16.65 12.30
N LEU A 83 5.20 15.53 12.84
CA LEU A 83 4.52 15.49 14.14
C LEU A 83 5.45 14.92 15.20
N GLU A 84 6.03 13.76 14.93
CA GLU A 84 6.80 13.01 15.92
C GLU A 84 7.77 12.04 15.25
N VAL A 85 8.86 11.71 15.94
CA VAL A 85 9.81 10.66 15.59
C VAL A 85 10.09 9.85 16.84
N GLU A 86 9.86 8.54 16.77
CA GLU A 86 10.15 7.60 17.85
C GLU A 86 10.86 6.37 17.28
N GLY A 87 12.18 6.28 17.47
CA GLY A 87 12.96 5.16 16.94
C GLY A 87 12.85 5.03 15.43
N ALA A 88 12.25 3.92 14.97
CA ALA A 88 12.01 3.62 13.56
C ALA A 88 10.68 4.16 13.02
N ASP A 89 9.86 4.76 13.89
CA ASP A 89 8.56 5.33 13.54
C ASP A 89 8.65 6.84 13.34
N THR A 90 7.98 7.34 12.30
CA THR A 90 7.80 8.77 12.03
C THR A 90 6.33 9.06 11.76
N TRP A 91 5.79 10.09 12.42
CA TRP A 91 4.44 10.58 12.18
C TRP A 91 4.50 11.90 11.44
N VAL A 92 3.76 11.97 10.33
CA VAL A 92 3.64 13.17 9.51
C VAL A 92 2.17 13.49 9.28
N TYR A 93 1.83 14.77 9.33
CA TYR A 93 0.54 15.24 8.83
C TYR A 93 0.71 15.64 7.37
N LEU A 94 -0.18 15.15 6.50
CA LEU A 94 -0.15 15.39 5.07
C LEU A 94 -1.52 15.91 4.61
N THR A 95 -1.54 17.01 3.87
CA THR A 95 -2.70 17.48 3.13
C THR A 95 -2.48 17.23 1.63
N THR A 96 -3.47 16.62 0.97
CA THR A 96 -3.46 16.34 -0.46
C THR A 96 -4.54 17.15 -1.19
N ALA A 97 -4.14 17.90 -2.22
CA ALA A 97 -5.04 18.64 -3.12
C ALA A 97 -5.33 17.78 -4.37
N LEU A 98 -6.28 16.86 -4.22
CA LEU A 98 -6.66 15.92 -5.28
C LEU A 98 -7.42 16.61 -6.42
N PRO A 99 -7.37 16.07 -7.65
CA PRO A 99 -8.15 16.58 -8.78
C PRO A 99 -9.65 16.35 -8.58
N TRP A 100 -10.46 17.27 -9.12
CA TRP A 100 -11.93 17.14 -9.15
C TRP A 100 -12.36 15.81 -9.83
N PRO A 101 -13.42 15.12 -9.35
CA PRO A 101 -14.39 15.51 -8.32
C PRO A 101 -13.96 15.23 -6.88
N ALA A 102 -12.77 14.67 -6.66
CA ALA A 102 -12.26 14.54 -5.31
C ALA A 102 -11.92 15.93 -4.74
N GLY A 103 -12.17 16.12 -3.45
CA GLY A 103 -11.77 17.32 -2.73
C GLY A 103 -10.46 17.11 -1.99
N THR A 104 -9.94 18.20 -1.42
CA THR A 104 -8.79 18.15 -0.51
C THR A 104 -9.05 17.17 0.65
N ARG A 105 -8.03 16.40 1.02
CA ARG A 105 -8.04 15.46 2.13
C ARG A 105 -6.75 15.59 2.93
N ASP A 106 -6.85 15.48 4.24
CA ASP A 106 -5.71 15.38 5.12
C ASP A 106 -5.67 14.02 5.84
N MET A 107 -4.49 13.65 6.33
CA MET A 107 -4.26 12.44 7.10
C MET A 107 -3.07 12.62 8.04
N VAL A 108 -3.04 11.86 9.13
CA VAL A 108 -1.82 11.58 9.90
C VAL A 108 -1.29 10.24 9.42
N LEU A 109 -0.09 10.23 8.89
CA LEU A 109 0.57 9.03 8.40
C LEU A 109 1.65 8.62 9.39
N LYS A 110 1.57 7.39 9.90
CA LYS A 110 2.66 6.71 10.58
C LYS A 110 3.49 5.94 9.54
N VAL A 111 4.79 6.15 9.57
CA VAL A 111 5.76 5.43 8.74
C VAL A 111 6.72 4.65 9.62
N HIS A 112 6.69 3.32 9.53
CA HIS A 112 7.67 2.44 10.15
C HIS A 112 8.76 2.08 9.13
N THR A 113 10.03 2.22 9.49
CA THR A 113 11.15 1.98 8.55
C THR A 113 12.08 0.88 9.06
N GLU A 114 12.24 -0.17 8.25
CA GLU A 114 13.16 -1.28 8.51
C GLU A 114 14.21 -1.39 7.41
N ARG A 115 15.44 -1.74 7.80
CA ARG A 115 16.53 -2.03 6.86
C ARG A 115 17.06 -3.43 7.10
N SER A 116 17.06 -4.23 6.05
CA SER A 116 17.61 -5.59 6.03
C SER A 116 19.11 -5.57 5.78
N ASP A 117 19.78 -6.67 6.12
CA ASP A 117 21.24 -6.85 5.94
C ASP A 117 21.68 -6.79 4.47
N ASP A 118 20.78 -7.11 3.54
CA ASP A 118 21.01 -7.05 2.10
C ASP A 118 20.91 -5.62 1.51
N GLY A 119 20.63 -4.63 2.36
CA GLY A 119 20.47 -3.23 1.97
C GLY A 119 19.06 -2.85 1.53
N THR A 120 18.11 -3.79 1.56
CA THR A 120 16.69 -3.50 1.32
C THR A 120 16.15 -2.56 2.40
N LEU A 121 15.39 -1.54 1.97
CA LEU A 121 14.67 -0.61 2.84
C LEU A 121 13.17 -0.85 2.66
N THR A 122 12.49 -1.28 3.72
CA THR A 122 11.04 -1.43 3.75
C THR A 122 10.46 -0.28 4.56
N ARG A 123 9.44 0.39 4.02
CA ARG A 123 8.69 1.44 4.72
C ARG A 123 7.23 1.06 4.73
N GLU A 124 6.69 0.82 5.92
CA GLU A 124 5.28 0.48 6.13
C GLU A 124 4.51 1.75 6.50
N LEU A 125 3.48 2.04 5.73
CA LEU A 125 2.68 3.25 5.84
C LEU A 125 1.29 2.90 6.36
N SER A 126 0.85 3.57 7.43
CA SER A 126 -0.51 3.43 7.98
C SER A 126 -1.07 4.79 8.37
N ALA A 127 -2.37 4.99 8.15
CA ALA A 127 -3.10 6.23 8.43
C ALA A 127 -4.35 5.95 9.26
#